data_AF-A0A329VIA5-F1
#
_entry.id   AF-A0A329VIA5-F1
#
_cell.length_a   1.000
_cell.length_b   1.000
_cell.length_c   1.000
_cell.angle_alpha   90.00
_cell.angle_beta   90.00
_cell.angle_gamma   90.00
#
_symmetry.space_group_name_H-M   'P 1'
#
loop_
_entity.id
_entity.type
_entity.pdbx_description
1 polymer ?
#
loop_
_entity_poly.entity_id
_entity_poly.type
_entity_poly.pdbx_seq_one_letter_code
_entity_poly.pdbx_strand_id
1 'polypeptide(L)' 'MYFEYTVEGVKGRYKSHTPYFAPDSIAEDAAEDFWHSHGGCDHEWPLNFTILIGGEDEGTYSVDVVQTITFSVQ' A
#
# COMPACT_ATOMS: atom_id res chain seq x y z
N MET A 1 -3.78 4.88 13.03
CA MET A 1 -5.08 5.40 12.54
C MET A 1 -5.57 4.44 11.44
N TYR A 2 -6.88 4.32 11.18
CA TYR A 2 -7.34 3.46 10.08
C TYR A 2 -7.47 4.28 8.81
N PHE A 3 -6.99 3.71 7.71
CA PHE A 3 -7.04 4.30 6.38
C PHE A 3 -7.62 3.26 5.42
N GLU A 4 -8.21 3.75 4.34
CA GLU A 4 -8.75 2.92 3.27
C GLU A 4 -7.93 3.21 2.01
N TYR A 5 -7.82 2.23 1.12
CA TYR A 5 -7.21 2.44 -0.19
C TYR A 5 -8.01 1.79 -1.30
N THR A 6 -7.86 2.32 -2.50
CA THR A 6 -8.30 1.69 -3.74
C THR A 6 -7.11 1.54 -4.69
N VAL A 7 -6.94 0.35 -5.24
CA VAL A 7 -5.89 0.03 -6.22
C VAL A 7 -6.48 -0.93 -7.25
N GLU A 8 -6.41 -0.59 -8.54
CA GLU A 8 -6.95 -1.40 -9.66
C GLU A 8 -8.40 -1.89 -9.47
N GLY A 9 -9.23 -1.13 -8.75
CA GLY A 9 -10.61 -1.51 -8.44
C GLY A 9 -10.79 -2.42 -7.22
N VAL A 10 -9.69 -2.88 -6.61
CA VAL A 10 -9.68 -3.53 -5.29
C VAL A 10 -9.72 -2.46 -4.21
N LYS A 11 -10.50 -2.69 -3.17
CA LYS A 11 -10.55 -1.85 -1.98
C LYS A 11 -10.00 -2.60 -0.78
N GLY A 12 -9.12 -1.95 -0.04
CA GLY A 12 -8.57 -2.48 1.20
C GLY A 12 -8.66 -1.47 2.34
N ARG A 13 -8.49 -1.97 3.56
CA ARG A 13 -8.49 -1.15 4.78
C ARG A 13 -7.41 -1.66 5.71
N TYR A 14 -6.54 -0.75 6.13
CA TYR A 14 -5.38 -1.05 6.94
C TYR A 14 -5.25 -0.08 8.10
N LYS A 15 -4.38 -0.41 9.03
CA LYS A 15 -4.05 0.42 10.17
C LYS A 15 -2.64 0.95 9.97
N SER A 16 -2.49 2.25 9.74
CA SER A 16 -1.15 2.83 9.57
C SER A 16 -0.35 2.70 10.86
N HIS A 17 0.95 2.46 10.68
CA HIS A 17 1.97 2.47 11.73
C HIS A 17 2.20 3.87 12.31
N THR A 18 1.88 4.92 11.55
CA THR A 18 2.04 6.30 11.99
C THR A 18 0.75 6.83 12.66
N PRO A 19 0.87 7.65 13.74
CA PRO A 19 -0.29 8.25 14.40
C PRO A 19 -0.77 9.55 13.73
N TYR A 20 -0.12 10.03 12.67
CA TYR A 20 -0.43 11.25 11.93
C TYR A 20 -0.47 10.99 10.43
N PHE A 21 -1.03 11.91 9.64
CA PHE A 21 -1.07 11.79 8.19
C PHE A 21 0.33 12.04 7.59
N ALA A 22 0.98 10.98 7.14
CA ALA A 22 2.24 10.99 6.40
C ALA A 22 2.02 10.29 5.05
N PRO A 23 1.82 11.03 3.95
CA PRO A 23 1.38 10.48 2.67
C PRO A 23 2.19 9.28 2.19
N ASP A 24 3.51 9.40 2.19
CA ASP A 24 4.44 8.36 1.75
C ASP A 24 4.33 7.10 2.62
N SER A 25 4.42 7.23 3.95
CA SER A 25 4.31 6.09 4.87
C SER A 25 2.93 5.43 4.83
N ILE A 26 1.88 6.20 4.62
CA ILE A 26 0.50 5.71 4.51
C ILE A 26 0.34 4.94 3.19
N ALA A 27 0.93 5.41 2.08
CA ALA A 27 0.92 4.69 0.82
C ALA A 27 1.75 3.39 0.88
N GLU A 28 2.90 3.40 1.56
CA GLU A 28 3.72 2.20 1.81
C GLU A 28 2.95 1.16 2.65
N ASP A 29 2.30 1.59 3.73
CA ASP A 29 1.47 0.72 4.57
C ASP A 29 0.30 0.11 3.76
N ALA A 30 -0.30 0.87 2.83
CA ALA A 30 -1.36 0.37 1.94
C ALA A 30 -0.83 -0.67 0.95
N ALA A 31 0.37 -0.43 0.40
CA ALA A 31 1.06 -1.35 -0.50
C ALA A 31 1.43 -2.67 0.20
N GLU A 32 1.91 -2.60 1.44
CA GLU A 32 2.19 -3.79 2.27
C GLU A 32 0.91 -4.60 2.55
N ASP A 33 -0.18 -3.93 2.93
CA ASP A 33 -1.47 -4.62 3.14
C ASP A 33 -1.97 -5.27 1.85
N PHE A 34 -1.89 -4.59 0.71
CA PHE A 34 -2.28 -5.15 -0.58
C PHE A 34 -1.41 -6.34 -0.98
N TRP A 35 -0.11 -6.25 -0.77
CA TRP A 35 0.84 -7.33 -1.01
C TRP A 35 0.47 -8.60 -0.24
N HIS A 36 0.17 -8.47 1.06
CA HIS A 36 -0.11 -9.61 1.93
C HIS A 36 -1.56 -10.11 1.87
N SER A 37 -2.54 -9.23 1.69
CA SER A 37 -3.96 -9.53 1.83
C SER A 37 -4.66 -9.82 0.49
N HIS A 38 -4.13 -9.28 -0.61
CA HIS A 38 -4.81 -9.29 -1.91
C HIS A 38 -3.98 -9.93 -3.04
N GLY A 39 -2.88 -10.61 -2.69
CA GLY A 39 -2.00 -11.21 -3.70
C GLY A 39 -1.24 -10.16 -4.51
N GLY A 40 -0.95 -9.00 -3.92
CA GLY A 40 -0.23 -7.94 -4.62
C GLY A 40 1.15 -8.36 -5.14
N CYS A 41 1.71 -9.49 -4.68
CA CYS A 41 2.91 -10.09 -5.26
C CYS A 41 2.77 -10.56 -6.70
N ASP A 42 1.55 -10.85 -7.16
CA ASP A 42 1.26 -11.30 -8.52
C ASP A 42 0.98 -10.13 -9.50
N HIS A 43 0.97 -8.89 -9.00
CA HIS A 43 0.72 -7.69 -9.80
C HIS A 43 2.02 -7.06 -10.33
N GLU A 44 1.92 -6.32 -11.44
CA GLU A 44 3.03 -5.55 -12.00
C GLU A 44 3.17 -4.21 -11.27
N TRP A 45 4.22 -4.08 -10.46
CA TRP A 45 4.57 -2.83 -9.78
C TRP A 45 5.38 -1.90 -10.71
N PRO A 46 5.29 -0.57 -10.58
CA PRO A 46 4.60 0.18 -9.51
C PRO A 46 3.08 0.25 -9.67
N LEU A 47 2.38 0.27 -8.55
CA LEU A 47 0.93 0.40 -8.47
C LEU A 47 0.52 1.77 -7.90
N ASN A 48 -0.65 2.25 -8.32
CA ASN A 48 -1.21 3.52 -7.85
C ASN A 48 -2.27 3.27 -6.78
N PHE A 49 -1.99 3.71 -5.57
CA PHE A 49 -2.87 3.61 -4.41
C PHE A 49 -3.59 4.92 -4.17
N THR A 50 -4.90 4.92 -4.34
CA THR A 50 -5.76 6.03 -3.94
C THR A 50 -6.11 5.87 -2.47
N ILE A 51 -5.66 6.79 -1.61
CA ILE A 51 -5.92 6.75 -0.16
C ILE A 51 -7.22 7.49 0.14
N LEU A 52 -8.03 6.88 1.00
CA LEU A 52 -9.27 7.45 1.50
C LEU A 52 -9.26 7.58 3.03
N ILE A 53 -9.73 8.72 3.53
CA ILE A 53 -9.95 8.97 4.97
C ILE A 53 -11.43 9.27 5.18
N GLY A 54 -12.14 8.40 5.92
CA GLY A 54 -13.57 8.60 6.16
C GLY A 54 -14.42 8.59 4.89
N GLY A 55 -13.92 7.96 3.81
CA GLY A 55 -14.56 7.91 2.50
C GLY A 55 -14.22 9.08 1.56
N GLU A 56 -13.44 10.07 2.00
CA GLU A 56 -12.95 11.17 1.14
C GLU A 56 -11.62 10.78 0.47
N ASP A 57 -11.44 11.19 -0.79
CA ASP A 57 -10.21 11.00 -1.56
C ASP A 57 -9.15 12.00 -1.10
N GLU A 58 -8.05 11.50 -0.53
CA GLU A 58 -6.95 12.34 -0.05
C GLU A 58 -5.84 12.50 -1.09
N GLY A 59 -5.76 11.55 -2.03
CA GLY A 59 -4.75 11.56 -3.07
C GLY A 59 -4.42 10.16 -3.58
N THR A 60 -3.75 10.13 -4.73
CA THR A 60 -3.23 8.90 -5.34
C THR A 60 -1.71 8.92 -5.33
N TYR A 61 -1.12 7.84 -4.84
CA TYR A 61 0.32 7.70 -4.65
C TYR A 61 0.82 6.48 -5.40
N SER A 62 1.88 6.66 -6.18
CA SER A 62 2.52 5.56 -6.89
C SER A 62 3.56 4.93 -5.99
N VAL A 63 3.39 3.64 -5.69
CA VAL A 63 4.30 2.87 -4.84
C VAL A 63 4.98 1.82 -5.71
N ASP A 64 6.30 1.72 -5.57
CA ASP A 64 7.11 0.68 -6.19
C ASP A 64 7.58 -0.30 -5.11
N VAL A 65 7.72 -1.58 -5.46
CA VAL A 65 8.25 -2.60 -4.54
C VAL A 65 9.63 -3.00 -5.01
N VAL A 66 10.65 -2.60 -4.24
CA VAL A 66 12.02 -3.07 -4.47
C VAL A 66 12.16 -4.48 -3.89
N GLN A 67 11.95 -5.50 -4.73
CA GLN A 67 12.26 -6.88 -4.33
C GLN A 67 13.77 -7.05 -4.13
N THR A 68 14.21 -7.10 -2.87
CA THR A 68 15.61 -7.40 -2.57
C THR A 68 15.82 -8.91 -2.60
N ILE A 69 16.39 -9.45 -3.68
CA ILE A 69 16.72 -10.88 -3.77
C ILE A 69 17.84 -11.18 -2.78
N THR A 70 17.52 -11.88 -1.69
CA THR A 70 18.51 -12.31 -0.70
C THR A 70 18.92 -13.75 -1.00
N PHE A 71 20.15 -13.96 -1.47
CA PHE A 71 20.70 -15.31 -1.61
C PHE A 71 21.30 -15.76 -0.29
N SER A 72 20.76 -16.82 0.31
CA SER A 72 21.44 -17.55 1.39
C SER A 72 22.40 -18.56 0.76
N VAL A 73 23.71 -18.29 0.87
CA VAL A 73 24.73 -19.30 0.58
C VAL A 73 24.71 -20.35 1.70
N GLN A 74 24.45 -21.61 1.33
CA GLN A 74 24.65 -22.78 2.19
C GLN A 74 26.13 -23.18 2.23
#